data_AF-X1GC50-F1
#
_entry.id   AF-X1GC50-F1
#
_cell.length_a   1.000
_cell.length_b   1.000
_cell.length_c   1.000
_cell.angle_alpha   90.00
_cell.angle_beta   90.00
_cell.angle_gamma   90.00
#
_symmetry.space_group_name_H-M   'P 1'
#
loop_
_entity.id
_entity.type
_entity.pdbx_description
1 polymer ?
#
loop_
_entity_poly.entity_id
_entity_poly.type
_entity_poly.pdbx_seq_one_letter_code
_entity_poly.pdbx_strand_id
1 'polypeptide(L)'
;GVLDWLLRSGYRRDNRPVALNFAYLAGIFKKLGHTVHYVRDRLPPDADLYIFNPALMTLGVEHQMMQELLVRRPDANILITGPVAYALPEAFADLPVKIVRGEAEMLMWKLEDVLNSTQQVVSVGSVKDLDSLPWPDWTPFAYQAFRVKYDFWKFPTSVIQLSRGCTFTCNYCPYIMVENHTRFRDPECVVE
;
A
#
# COMPACT_ATOMS: atom_id res chain seq x y z
N GLY A 1 31.67 8.50 -2.84
CA GLY A 1 32.95 7.75 -2.76
C GLY A 1 32.70 6.26 -2.79
N VAL A 2 33.72 5.43 -2.99
CA VAL A 2 33.61 3.96 -3.13
C VAL A 2 32.80 3.32 -2.00
N LEU A 3 32.95 3.83 -0.77
CA LEU A 3 32.17 3.40 0.40
C LEU A 3 30.67 3.72 0.30
N ASP A 4 30.31 4.92 -0.16
CA ASP A 4 28.91 5.33 -0.40
C ASP A 4 28.28 4.52 -1.55
N TRP A 5 29.07 4.20 -2.58
CA TRP A 5 28.63 3.28 -3.65
C TRP A 5 28.44 1.84 -3.14
N LEU A 6 29.35 1.31 -2.31
CA LEU A 6 29.22 -0.01 -1.69
C LEU A 6 28.03 -0.10 -0.73
N LEU A 7 27.80 0.94 0.09
CA LEU A 7 26.66 1.01 0.99
C LEU A 7 25.34 1.10 0.23
N ARG A 8 25.25 1.97 -0.80
CA ARG A 8 24.09 2.06 -1.69
C ARG A 8 23.87 0.76 -2.48
N SER A 9 24.94 0.10 -2.93
CA SER A 9 24.87 -1.20 -3.61
C SER A 9 24.46 -2.33 -2.65
N GLY A 10 24.86 -2.26 -1.38
CA GLY A 10 24.48 -3.21 -0.33
C GLY A 10 23.00 -3.07 0.05
N TYR A 11 22.52 -1.83 0.22
CA TYR A 11 21.11 -1.52 0.49
C TYR A 11 20.19 -1.76 -0.72
N ARG A 12 20.69 -1.59 -1.95
CA ARG A 12 19.99 -1.97 -3.21
C ARG A 12 19.66 -3.45 -3.31
N ARG A 13 20.20 -4.29 -2.42
CA ARG A 13 19.86 -5.73 -2.33
C ARG A 13 18.83 -6.02 -1.23
N ASP A 14 18.05 -5.03 -0.79
CA ASP A 14 16.89 -5.29 0.06
C ASP A 14 15.74 -5.78 -0.82
N ASN A 15 15.70 -7.09 -1.06
CA ASN A 15 14.60 -7.73 -1.76
C ASN A 15 13.50 -8.12 -0.78
N ARG A 16 13.17 -7.28 0.22
CA ARG A 16 12.04 -7.60 1.10
C ARG A 16 10.75 -7.70 0.28
N PRO A 17 9.82 -8.57 0.68
CA PRO A 17 8.48 -8.55 0.13
C PRO A 17 7.92 -7.14 0.19
N VAL A 18 7.22 -6.73 -0.87
CA VAL A 18 6.46 -5.49 -0.86
C VAL A 18 5.40 -5.54 0.25
N ALA A 19 4.93 -4.37 0.68
CA ALA A 19 3.86 -4.30 1.65
C ALA A 19 2.64 -5.12 1.15
N LEU A 20 2.11 -6.00 2.00
CA LEU A 20 1.01 -6.90 1.65
C LEU A 20 -0.23 -6.16 1.13
N ASN A 21 -0.46 -4.93 1.60
CA ASN A 21 -1.50 -4.04 1.11
C ASN A 21 -1.43 -3.86 -0.41
N PHE A 22 -0.25 -3.67 -1.01
CA PHE A 22 -0.12 -3.52 -2.46
C PHE A 22 -0.52 -4.79 -3.22
N ALA A 23 -0.23 -5.98 -2.68
CA ALA A 23 -0.63 -7.23 -3.30
C ALA A 23 -2.15 -7.43 -3.22
N TYR A 24 -2.79 -7.04 -2.12
CA TYR A 24 -4.26 -7.00 -2.02
C TYR A 24 -4.88 -6.02 -3.01
N LEU A 25 -4.36 -4.78 -3.08
CA LEU A 25 -4.82 -3.81 -4.05
C LEU A 25 -4.66 -4.34 -5.48
N ALA A 26 -3.53 -4.97 -5.82
CA ALA A 26 -3.34 -5.59 -7.11
C ALA A 26 -4.43 -6.64 -7.42
N GLY A 27 -4.72 -7.53 -6.47
CA GLY A 27 -5.80 -8.53 -6.60
C GLY A 27 -7.18 -7.90 -6.77
N ILE A 28 -7.47 -6.85 -6.01
CA ILE A 28 -8.74 -6.10 -6.08
C ILE A 28 -8.90 -5.42 -7.43
N PHE A 29 -7.93 -4.60 -7.86
CA PHE A 29 -8.04 -3.87 -9.12
C PHE A 29 -8.07 -4.80 -10.33
N LYS A 30 -7.37 -5.94 -10.28
CA LYS A 30 -7.49 -6.99 -11.29
C LYS A 30 -8.87 -7.65 -11.31
N LYS A 31 -9.45 -7.95 -10.14
CA LYS A 31 -10.83 -8.45 -10.02
C LYS A 31 -11.86 -7.47 -10.57
N LEU A 32 -11.60 -6.16 -10.41
CA LEU A 32 -12.40 -5.08 -11.00
C LEU A 32 -12.15 -4.88 -12.51
N GLY A 33 -11.24 -5.65 -13.13
CA GLY A 33 -10.97 -5.61 -14.57
C GLY A 33 -9.89 -4.62 -15.01
N HIS A 34 -9.12 -4.06 -14.08
CA HIS A 34 -8.04 -3.12 -14.38
C HIS A 34 -6.69 -3.82 -14.58
N THR A 35 -5.82 -3.18 -15.35
CA THR A 35 -4.41 -3.55 -15.44
C THR A 35 -3.64 -2.86 -14.30
N VAL A 36 -2.78 -3.61 -13.62
CA VAL A 36 -2.03 -3.10 -12.46
C VAL A 36 -0.54 -3.15 -12.75
N HIS A 37 0.14 -2.04 -12.51
CA HIS A 37 1.60 -1.92 -12.62
C HIS A 37 2.19 -1.49 -11.27
N TYR A 38 3.19 -2.23 -10.80
CA TYR A 38 4.01 -1.80 -9.66
C TYR A 38 5.21 -0.99 -10.14
N VAL A 39 5.41 0.19 -9.55
CA VAL A 39 6.51 1.11 -9.88
C VAL A 39 7.28 1.43 -8.61
N ARG A 40 8.60 1.41 -8.70
CA ARG A 40 9.51 1.74 -7.60
C ARG A 40 10.68 2.55 -8.12
N ASP A 41 11.12 3.53 -7.34
CA ASP A 41 12.33 4.34 -7.58
C ASP A 41 12.37 5.07 -8.94
N ARG A 42 11.21 5.35 -9.55
CA ARG A 42 11.07 6.06 -10.83
C ARG A 42 9.67 6.66 -10.96
N LEU A 43 9.53 7.64 -11.86
CA LEU A 43 8.21 8.16 -12.26
C LEU A 43 7.35 7.05 -12.89
N PRO A 44 6.08 6.94 -12.50
CA PRO A 44 5.17 5.97 -13.10
C PRO A 44 4.86 6.32 -14.56
N PRO A 45 4.54 5.31 -15.40
CA PRO A 45 3.98 5.54 -16.72
C PRO A 45 2.56 6.13 -16.61
N ASP A 46 2.00 6.57 -17.74
CA ASP A 46 0.63 7.06 -17.80
C ASP A 46 -0.37 5.98 -17.33
N ALA A 47 -1.27 6.38 -16.43
CA ALA A 47 -2.34 5.57 -15.89
C ALA A 47 -3.57 6.44 -15.56
N ASP A 48 -4.74 5.81 -15.50
CA ASP A 48 -6.00 6.47 -15.11
C ASP A 48 -6.07 6.77 -13.61
N LEU A 49 -5.31 6.01 -12.81
CA LEU A 49 -5.29 6.06 -11.35
C LEU A 49 -3.89 5.71 -10.82
N TYR A 50 -3.39 6.54 -9.90
CA TYR A 50 -2.14 6.31 -9.19
C TYR A 50 -2.43 6.09 -7.72
N ILE A 51 -1.82 5.07 -7.11
CA ILE A 51 -2.01 4.76 -5.69
C ILE A 51 -0.66 4.76 -4.99
N PHE A 52 -0.53 5.65 -4.02
CA PHE A 52 0.62 5.74 -3.13
C PHE A 52 0.28 5.15 -1.75
N ASN A 53 1.28 4.56 -1.11
CA ASN A 53 1.17 4.07 0.28
C ASN A 53 2.42 4.51 1.04
N PRO A 54 2.51 5.81 1.36
CA PRO A 54 3.73 6.37 1.89
C PRO A 54 4.02 5.87 3.30
N ALA A 55 5.30 5.66 3.58
CA ALA A 55 5.81 5.43 4.91
C ALA A 55 6.41 6.74 5.46
N LEU A 56 6.52 6.85 6.78
CA LEU A 56 7.05 8.07 7.42
C LEU A 56 8.46 8.41 6.90
N MET A 57 9.28 7.39 6.62
CA MET A 57 10.64 7.54 6.11
C MET A 57 10.70 7.94 4.62
N THR A 58 9.65 7.67 3.85
CA THR A 58 9.59 7.91 2.39
C THR A 58 8.69 9.08 2.02
N LEU A 59 7.94 9.64 2.98
CA LEU A 59 6.97 10.71 2.81
C LEU A 59 7.47 11.86 1.94
N GLY A 60 8.65 12.42 2.24
CA GLY A 60 9.19 13.54 1.46
C GLY A 60 9.50 13.19 0.00
N VAL A 61 10.01 11.97 -0.25
CA VAL A 61 10.35 11.50 -1.59
C VAL A 61 9.07 11.21 -2.39
N GLU A 62 8.08 10.58 -1.77
CA GLU A 62 6.80 10.28 -2.42
C GLU A 62 5.97 11.55 -2.65
N HIS A 63 6.03 12.52 -1.74
CA HIS A 63 5.42 13.84 -1.92
C HIS A 63 6.00 14.58 -3.12
N GLN A 64 7.33 14.65 -3.22
CA GLN A 64 8.01 15.22 -4.39
C GLN A 64 7.63 14.47 -5.68
N MET A 65 7.55 13.14 -5.64
CA MET A 65 7.13 12.33 -6.80
C MET A 65 5.70 12.68 -7.25
N MET A 66 4.77 12.87 -6.31
CA MET A 66 3.41 13.30 -6.61
C MET A 66 3.37 14.70 -7.23
N GLN A 67 4.17 15.65 -6.72
CA GLN A 67 4.32 16.97 -7.33
C GLN A 67 4.83 16.89 -8.77
N GLU A 68 5.91 16.13 -9.00
CA GLU A 68 6.47 15.95 -10.34
C GLU A 68 5.48 15.29 -11.30
N LEU A 69 4.70 14.32 -10.81
CA LEU A 69 3.63 13.68 -11.58
C LEU A 69 2.54 14.68 -11.95
N LEU A 70 2.06 15.48 -11.01
CA LEU A 70 1.01 16.47 -11.23
C LEU A 70 1.44 17.62 -12.17
N VAL A 71 2.72 17.99 -12.17
CA VAL A 71 3.25 18.95 -13.16
C VAL A 71 3.13 18.40 -14.58
N ARG A 72 3.35 17.10 -14.77
CA ARG A 72 3.26 16.45 -16.09
C ARG A 72 1.83 16.09 -16.46
N ARG A 73 1.02 15.74 -15.47
CA ARG A 73 -0.35 15.26 -15.59
C ARG A 73 -1.24 15.97 -14.56
N PRO A 74 -1.65 17.22 -14.83
CA PRO A 74 -2.50 17.99 -13.92
C PRO A 74 -3.87 17.33 -13.65
N ASP A 75 -4.28 16.41 -14.51
CA ASP A 75 -5.51 15.63 -14.47
C ASP A 75 -5.36 14.27 -13.75
N ALA A 76 -4.18 13.93 -13.23
CA ALA A 76 -3.91 12.63 -12.62
C ALA A 76 -4.77 12.40 -11.36
N ASN A 77 -5.51 11.28 -11.34
CA ASN A 77 -6.18 10.83 -10.13
C ASN A 77 -5.18 10.13 -9.20
N ILE A 78 -4.88 10.75 -8.06
CA ILE A 78 -3.94 10.19 -7.08
C ILE A 78 -4.68 9.84 -5.79
N LEU A 79 -4.58 8.57 -5.38
CA LEU A 79 -5.02 8.09 -4.07
C LEU A 79 -3.84 7.85 -3.15
N ILE A 80 -3.95 8.28 -1.90
CA ILE A 80 -2.99 8.03 -0.84
C ILE A 80 -3.64 7.11 0.18
N THR A 81 -2.98 5.99 0.47
CA THR A 81 -3.46 4.94 1.37
C THR A 81 -2.45 4.69 2.49
N GLY A 82 -2.85 3.89 3.47
CA GLY A 82 -1.94 3.40 4.51
C GLY A 82 -1.83 4.29 5.75
N PRO A 83 -0.98 3.89 6.72
CA PRO A 83 -0.98 4.50 8.04
C PRO A 83 -0.60 5.98 8.06
N VAL A 84 0.32 6.42 7.19
CA VAL A 84 0.71 7.84 7.11
C VAL A 84 -0.45 8.68 6.59
N ALA A 85 -1.16 8.20 5.58
CA ALA A 85 -2.36 8.86 5.06
C ALA A 85 -3.43 9.03 6.14
N TYR A 86 -3.54 8.04 7.03
CA TYR A 86 -4.47 8.08 8.16
C TYR A 86 -4.03 9.07 9.26
N ALA A 87 -2.74 9.05 9.61
CA ALA A 87 -2.19 9.74 10.77
C ALA A 87 -1.83 11.21 10.51
N LEU A 88 -1.39 11.52 9.29
CA LEU A 88 -0.84 12.82 8.90
C LEU A 88 -1.44 13.31 7.57
N PRO A 89 -2.79 13.43 7.45
CA PRO A 89 -3.41 13.87 6.21
C PRO A 89 -2.98 15.28 5.78
N GLU A 90 -2.63 16.14 6.72
CA GLU A 90 -2.14 17.51 6.48
C GLU A 90 -0.83 17.54 5.70
N ALA A 91 -0.05 16.46 5.71
CA ALA A 91 1.19 16.34 4.93
C ALA A 91 0.95 16.40 3.41
N PHE A 92 -0.30 16.29 2.97
CA PHE A 92 -0.69 16.34 1.56
C PHE A 92 -1.69 17.47 1.25
N ALA A 93 -1.92 18.39 2.18
CA ALA A 93 -2.91 19.47 2.03
C ALA A 93 -2.61 20.42 0.86
N ASP A 94 -1.36 20.49 0.43
CA ASP A 94 -0.89 21.30 -0.71
C ASP A 94 -1.09 20.63 -2.07
N LEU A 95 -1.52 19.36 -2.11
CA LEU A 95 -1.68 18.60 -3.35
C LEU A 95 -3.16 18.26 -3.64
N PRO A 96 -3.60 18.30 -4.90
CA PRO A 96 -4.94 17.88 -5.33
C PRO A 96 -5.08 16.34 -5.38
N VAL A 97 -4.87 15.68 -4.24
CA VAL A 97 -4.90 14.22 -4.08
C VAL A 97 -6.07 13.78 -3.20
N LYS A 98 -6.42 12.50 -3.22
CA LYS A 98 -7.43 11.94 -2.31
C LYS A 98 -6.81 10.99 -1.30
N ILE A 99 -7.15 11.17 -0.04
CA ILE A 99 -6.65 10.38 1.08
C ILE A 99 -7.72 9.37 1.46
N VAL A 100 -7.39 8.08 1.33
CA VAL A 100 -8.25 6.97 1.70
C VAL A 100 -8.02 6.66 3.17
N ARG A 101 -8.93 7.15 4.02
CA ARG A 101 -8.85 6.96 5.47
C ARG A 101 -9.54 5.68 5.89
N GLY A 102 -8.76 4.64 6.16
CA GLY A 102 -9.21 3.30 6.55
C GLY A 102 -8.36 2.21 5.92
N GLU A 103 -8.92 1.02 5.79
CA GLU A 103 -8.28 -0.08 5.06
C GLU A 103 -8.44 0.13 3.55
N ALA A 104 -7.32 0.16 2.83
CA ALA A 104 -7.28 0.45 1.39
C ALA A 104 -8.09 -0.57 0.58
N GLU A 105 -8.21 -1.80 1.09
CA GLU A 105 -8.99 -2.86 0.45
C GLU A 105 -10.48 -2.54 0.36
N MET A 106 -10.99 -1.59 1.16
CA MET A 106 -12.36 -1.08 1.01
C MET A 106 -12.60 -0.41 -0.35
N LEU A 107 -11.55 -0.04 -1.09
CA LEU A 107 -11.66 0.44 -2.47
C LEU A 107 -12.34 -0.58 -3.38
N MET A 108 -12.32 -1.87 -3.04
CA MET A 108 -13.08 -2.88 -3.78
C MET A 108 -14.58 -2.53 -3.91
N TRP A 109 -15.14 -1.84 -2.91
CA TRP A 109 -16.56 -1.44 -2.89
C TRP A 109 -16.76 0.07 -2.98
N LYS A 110 -15.76 0.87 -2.61
CA LYS A 110 -15.89 2.33 -2.45
C LYS A 110 -15.06 3.14 -3.42
N LEU A 111 -14.48 2.53 -4.46
CA LEU A 111 -13.63 3.24 -5.42
C LEU A 111 -14.36 4.44 -6.03
N GLU A 112 -15.58 4.26 -6.53
CA GLU A 112 -16.37 5.33 -7.14
C GLU A 112 -16.70 6.45 -6.15
N ASP A 113 -17.11 6.10 -4.92
CA ASP A 113 -17.37 7.08 -3.86
C ASP A 113 -16.14 7.93 -3.57
N VAL A 114 -14.96 7.30 -3.49
CA VAL A 114 -13.69 8.01 -3.29
C VAL A 114 -13.39 8.90 -4.49
N LEU A 115 -13.46 8.38 -5.72
CA LEU A 115 -13.16 9.13 -6.96
C LEU A 115 -14.14 10.26 -7.25
N ASN A 116 -15.39 10.17 -6.79
CA ASN A 116 -16.40 11.22 -6.98
C ASN A 116 -16.51 12.20 -5.80
N SER A 117 -15.88 11.89 -4.66
CA SER A 117 -15.90 12.78 -3.49
C SER A 117 -15.27 14.16 -3.79
N THR A 118 -15.88 15.20 -3.26
CA THR A 118 -15.32 16.56 -3.23
C THR A 118 -14.38 16.79 -2.05
N GLN A 119 -14.34 15.86 -1.09
CA GLN A 119 -13.46 15.92 0.08
C GLN A 119 -12.10 15.32 -0.25
N GLN A 120 -11.04 15.97 0.24
CA GLN A 120 -9.68 15.45 0.13
C GLN A 120 -9.51 14.16 0.93
N VAL A 121 -10.05 14.11 2.15
CA VAL A 121 -10.01 12.92 3.02
C VAL A 121 -11.34 12.19 2.95
N VAL A 122 -11.32 10.93 2.52
CA VAL A 122 -12.49 10.08 2.39
C VAL A 122 -12.38 8.88 3.31
N SER A 123 -13.28 8.80 4.30
CA SER A 123 -13.32 7.68 5.24
C SER A 123 -13.98 6.46 4.60
N VAL A 124 -13.20 5.40 4.39
CA VAL A 124 -13.70 4.15 3.80
C VAL A 124 -14.06 3.10 4.84
N GLY A 125 -13.47 3.19 6.04
CA GLY A 125 -13.67 2.24 7.14
C GLY A 125 -12.76 1.01 7.04
N SER A 126 -13.17 -0.09 7.69
CA SER A 126 -12.42 -1.34 7.76
C SER A 126 -13.21 -2.50 7.14
N VAL A 127 -12.51 -3.50 6.59
CA VAL A 127 -13.09 -4.69 5.97
C VAL A 127 -13.63 -5.65 7.03
N LYS A 128 -14.94 -5.72 7.22
CA LYS A 128 -15.51 -6.56 8.30
C LYS A 128 -15.23 -8.06 8.12
N ASP A 129 -15.43 -8.54 6.90
CA ASP A 129 -15.24 -9.95 6.52
C ASP A 129 -13.99 -10.08 5.66
N LEU A 130 -12.93 -10.66 6.21
CA LEU A 130 -11.66 -10.80 5.50
C LEU A 130 -11.75 -11.80 4.33
N ASP A 131 -12.65 -12.78 4.41
CA ASP A 131 -12.81 -13.82 3.39
C ASP A 131 -13.51 -13.30 2.14
N SER A 132 -14.18 -12.15 2.24
CA SER A 132 -14.72 -11.41 1.09
C SER A 132 -13.64 -10.81 0.19
N LEU A 133 -12.42 -10.63 0.70
CA LEU A 133 -11.31 -10.07 -0.06
C LEU A 133 -10.73 -11.10 -1.05
N PRO A 134 -10.36 -10.68 -2.26
CA PRO A 134 -9.61 -11.55 -3.16
C PRO A 134 -8.23 -11.87 -2.56
N TRP A 135 -7.63 -12.93 -3.07
CA TRP A 135 -6.25 -13.25 -2.78
C TRP A 135 -5.30 -12.13 -3.24
N PRO A 136 -4.24 -11.84 -2.47
CA PRO A 136 -3.19 -10.92 -2.90
C PRO A 136 -2.57 -11.41 -4.21
N ASP A 137 -2.53 -10.53 -5.23
CA ASP A 137 -1.88 -10.84 -6.50
C ASP A 137 -0.42 -10.40 -6.47
N TRP A 138 0.50 -11.38 -6.49
CA TRP A 138 1.94 -11.12 -6.51
C TRP A 138 2.52 -10.95 -7.91
N THR A 139 1.74 -11.21 -8.96
CA THR A 139 2.18 -11.17 -10.37
C THR A 139 2.79 -9.84 -10.80
N PRO A 140 2.26 -8.66 -10.40
CA PRO A 140 2.83 -7.37 -10.79
C PRO A 140 4.22 -7.09 -10.17
N PHE A 141 4.65 -7.92 -9.23
CA PHE A 141 5.88 -7.72 -8.47
C PHE A 141 6.94 -8.74 -8.88
N ALA A 142 8.22 -8.41 -8.68
CA ALA A 142 9.32 -9.35 -8.88
C ALA A 142 9.42 -10.37 -7.72
N TYR A 143 8.32 -11.08 -7.44
CA TYR A 143 8.16 -11.89 -6.23
C TYR A 143 9.18 -13.04 -6.13
N GLN A 144 9.68 -13.56 -7.25
CA GLN A 144 10.73 -14.59 -7.22
C GLN A 144 12.05 -14.06 -6.63
N ALA A 145 12.25 -12.74 -6.61
CA ALA A 145 13.42 -12.12 -6.02
C ALA A 145 13.27 -11.86 -4.51
N PHE A 146 12.06 -11.94 -3.95
CA PHE A 146 11.81 -11.60 -2.55
C PHE A 146 12.59 -12.49 -1.60
N ARG A 147 13.29 -11.93 -0.62
CA ARG A 147 14.11 -12.65 0.36
C ARG A 147 14.13 -11.91 1.69
N VAL A 148 13.72 -12.59 2.75
CA VAL A 148 14.01 -12.15 4.13
C VAL A 148 15.35 -12.76 4.53
N LYS A 149 16.44 -12.04 4.21
CA LYS A 149 17.81 -12.56 4.25
C LYS A 149 18.28 -13.08 5.61
N TYR A 150 17.66 -12.64 6.70
CA TYR A 150 18.05 -13.05 8.04
C TYR A 150 17.63 -14.50 8.35
N ASP A 151 16.47 -14.93 7.83
CA ASP A 151 15.86 -16.23 8.18
C ASP A 151 15.79 -17.20 6.99
N PHE A 152 15.61 -16.70 5.76
CA PHE A 152 15.33 -17.51 4.57
C PHE A 152 16.14 -17.04 3.36
N TRP A 153 17.32 -17.64 3.17
CA TRP A 153 18.26 -17.23 2.11
C TRP A 153 18.14 -18.04 0.81
N LYS A 154 17.61 -19.26 0.84
CA LYS A 154 17.53 -20.15 -0.33
C LYS A 154 16.31 -19.88 -1.22
N PHE A 155 15.15 -19.66 -0.63
CA PHE A 155 13.87 -19.62 -1.34
C PHE A 155 13.23 -18.24 -1.30
N PRO A 156 12.41 -17.89 -2.32
CA PRO A 156 11.57 -16.71 -2.23
C PRO A 156 10.67 -16.73 -1.01
N THR A 157 10.56 -15.59 -0.34
CA THR A 157 9.70 -15.41 0.83
C THR A 157 8.54 -14.51 0.46
N SER A 158 7.34 -14.86 0.87
CA SER A 158 6.17 -13.98 0.80
C SER A 158 5.50 -13.90 2.16
N VAL A 159 4.57 -12.96 2.31
CA VAL A 159 3.79 -12.76 3.51
C VAL A 159 2.36 -13.18 3.28
N ILE A 160 1.79 -13.91 4.24
CA ILE A 160 0.39 -14.30 4.27
C ILE A 160 -0.19 -13.75 5.57
N GLN A 161 -1.46 -13.35 5.54
CA GLN A 161 -2.12 -12.74 6.67
C GLN A 161 -3.40 -13.51 7.02
N LEU A 162 -3.35 -14.22 8.15
CA LEU A 162 -4.49 -14.91 8.75
C LEU A 162 -5.43 -13.94 9.49
N SER A 163 -4.89 -12.89 10.11
CA SER A 163 -5.68 -11.97 10.94
C SER A 163 -5.29 -10.51 10.77
N ARG A 164 -6.22 -9.60 11.07
CA ARG A 164 -6.07 -8.14 11.04
C ARG A 164 -6.58 -7.52 12.33
N GLY A 165 -5.93 -6.45 12.76
CA GLY A 165 -6.25 -5.76 14.01
C GLY A 165 -5.57 -6.38 15.22
N CYS A 166 -5.68 -5.70 16.37
CA CYS A 166 -5.09 -6.10 17.64
C CYS A 166 -5.99 -5.66 18.79
N THR A 167 -6.26 -6.56 19.74
CA THR A 167 -7.10 -6.30 20.92
C THR A 167 -6.39 -5.55 22.05
N PHE A 168 -5.09 -5.28 21.90
CA PHE A 168 -4.32 -4.56 22.91
C PHE A 168 -4.56 -3.05 22.85
N THR A 169 -4.51 -2.41 24.01
CA THR A 169 -4.77 -0.97 24.20
C THR A 169 -3.48 -0.17 24.41
N CYS A 170 -2.39 -0.57 23.76
CA CYS A 170 -1.08 0.06 23.90
C CYS A 170 -1.13 1.55 23.51
N ASN A 171 -0.75 2.44 24.43
CA ASN A 171 -0.80 3.89 24.24
C ASN A 171 0.19 4.45 23.21
N TYR A 172 1.19 3.67 22.81
CA TYR A 172 2.19 4.03 21.81
C TYR A 172 1.92 3.44 20.43
N CYS A 173 0.91 2.58 20.29
CA CYS A 173 0.73 1.76 19.11
C CYS A 173 -0.03 2.53 18.01
N PRO A 174 0.56 2.77 16.84
CA PRO A 174 -0.17 3.42 15.75
C PRO A 174 -1.21 2.48 15.09
N TYR A 175 -1.10 1.17 15.27
CA TYR A 175 -1.96 0.21 14.56
C TYR A 175 -3.42 0.23 15.02
N ILE A 176 -3.69 0.61 16.27
CA ILE A 176 -5.07 0.73 16.80
C ILE A 176 -5.84 1.92 16.21
N MET A 177 -5.16 2.81 15.48
CA MET A 177 -5.81 3.96 14.84
C MET A 177 -6.81 3.55 13.77
N VAL A 178 -6.55 2.44 13.06
CA VAL A 178 -7.41 1.94 11.98
C VAL A 178 -8.42 0.92 12.51
N GLU A 179 -7.97 -0.02 13.34
CA GLU A 179 -8.82 -1.06 13.92
C GLU A 179 -8.28 -1.52 15.28
N ASN A 180 -9.17 -1.69 16.26
CA ASN A 180 -8.86 -2.19 17.60
C ASN A 180 -9.50 -3.55 17.92
N HIS A 181 -10.16 -4.19 16.95
CA HIS A 181 -10.67 -5.55 17.04
C HIS A 181 -9.92 -6.50 16.11
N THR A 182 -9.61 -7.70 16.60
CA THR A 182 -9.01 -8.74 15.75
C THR A 182 -10.08 -9.43 14.91
N ARG A 183 -9.87 -9.44 13.60
CA ARG A 183 -10.64 -10.18 12.59
C ARG A 183 -9.77 -11.30 12.05
N PHE A 184 -10.37 -12.44 11.74
CA PHE A 184 -9.69 -13.62 11.23
C PHE A 184 -10.28 -14.00 9.88
N ARG A 185 -9.43 -14.53 9.00
CA ARG A 185 -9.86 -15.35 7.88
C ARG A 185 -10.19 -16.75 8.35
N ASP A 186 -11.05 -17.44 7.61
CA ASP A 186 -11.13 -18.89 7.70
C ASP A 186 -9.75 -19.51 7.43
N PRO A 187 -9.20 -20.36 8.31
CA PRO A 187 -7.94 -21.05 8.08
C PRO A 187 -7.89 -21.81 6.75
N GLU A 188 -9.02 -22.37 6.28
CA GLU A 188 -9.08 -23.07 4.99
C GLU A 188 -8.83 -22.08 3.84
N CYS A 189 -9.44 -20.90 3.91
CA CYS A 189 -9.20 -19.78 2.98
C CYS A 189 -7.80 -19.14 3.10
N VAL A 190 -6.89 -19.66 3.93
CA VAL A 190 -5.50 -19.20 4.01
C VAL A 190 -4.51 -20.20 3.39
N VAL A 191 -4.92 -21.46 3.22
CA VAL A 191 -4.06 -22.55 2.74
C VAL A 191 -4.28 -22.88 1.26
N GLU A 192 -5.48 -22.65 0.74
CA GLU A 192 -5.85 -22.87 -0.67
C GLU A 192 -5.19 -21.89 -1.66
#